data_AF-A0A9N9SG39-F1
#
_entry.id   AF-A0A9N9SG39-F1
#
_cell.length_a   1.000
_cell.length_b   1.000
_cell.length_c   1.000
_cell.angle_alpha   90.00
_cell.angle_beta   90.00
_cell.angle_gamma   90.00
#
_symmetry.space_group_name_H-M   'P 1'
#
loop_
_entity.id
_entity.type
_entity.pdbx_description
1 polymer ?
#
loop_
_entity_poly.entity_id
_entity_poly.type
_entity_poly.pdbx_seq_one_letter_code
_entity_poly.pdbx_strand_id
1 'polypeptide(L)'
;MTFGLITSIIPEFVVEKEASSAISEWCGLTGLPSPSTSVQKLWDIPLVNRVWDKIISSASVRDKARLQAVSLKESGSWLNAFPIPSLGNFLDDNCLRISVALRLGAELCCSYKCICGTEVDVYGHHGHGLSCNKSSGRYTRHSAINDGNVQGILELVISISPRTKESIQRPGLCRDDGKRPDGMLLIPWKRGKALIWDVTCVDSLADSNKVSSIKAAGTAAFEAEKKSAKNINVWKTSSSLCH
;
A
#
# COMPACT_ATOMS: atom_id res chain seq x y z
N MET A 1 -21.22 -34.70 6.98
CA MET A 1 -20.61 -35.47 8.10
C MET A 1 -20.06 -34.60 9.24
N THR A 2 -19.94 -33.27 9.09
CA THR A 2 -19.43 -32.38 10.14
C THR A 2 -20.48 -31.96 11.19
N PHE A 3 -21.77 -31.97 10.87
CA PHE A 3 -22.84 -31.60 11.81
C PHE A 3 -22.99 -32.60 12.99
N GLY A 4 -22.84 -33.90 12.73
CA GLY A 4 -23.04 -34.95 13.75
C GLY A 4 -21.94 -35.06 14.81
N LEU A 5 -20.74 -34.52 14.54
CA LEU A 5 -19.63 -34.45 15.51
C LEU A 5 -19.74 -33.23 16.43
N ILE A 6 -20.34 -32.14 15.97
CA ILE A 6 -20.54 -30.93 16.79
C ILE A 6 -21.67 -31.16 17.80
N THR A 7 -22.77 -31.80 17.38
CA THR A 7 -23.91 -32.13 18.25
C THR A 7 -23.62 -33.24 19.26
N SER A 8 -22.56 -34.06 19.08
CA SER A 8 -22.15 -35.05 20.09
C SER A 8 -21.30 -34.45 21.22
N ILE A 9 -20.73 -33.27 21.01
CA ILE A 9 -19.85 -32.59 21.98
C ILE A 9 -20.61 -31.52 22.77
N ILE A 10 -21.60 -30.86 22.16
CA ILE A 10 -22.43 -29.86 22.84
C ILE A 10 -23.91 -30.16 22.55
N PRO A 11 -24.77 -30.37 23.57
CA PRO A 11 -26.20 -30.57 23.36
C PRO A 11 -26.80 -29.39 22.61
N GLU A 12 -27.64 -29.67 21.61
CA GLU A 12 -28.26 -28.66 20.73
C GLU A 12 -28.98 -27.54 21.52
N PHE A 13 -29.60 -27.89 22.66
CA PHE A 13 -30.23 -26.96 23.61
C PHE A 13 -29.26 -25.97 24.28
N VAL A 14 -28.02 -26.38 24.56
CA VAL A 14 -26.98 -25.51 25.14
C VAL A 14 -26.53 -24.49 24.10
N VAL A 15 -26.37 -24.93 22.83
CA VAL A 15 -26.01 -24.07 21.71
C VAL A 15 -27.08 -22.99 21.46
N GLU A 16 -28.37 -23.35 21.53
CA GLU A 16 -29.47 -22.38 21.28
C GLU A 16 -29.59 -21.32 22.38
N LYS A 17 -29.44 -21.69 23.65
CA LYS A 17 -29.50 -20.75 24.78
C LYS A 17 -28.29 -19.81 24.80
N GLU A 18 -27.10 -20.35 24.56
CA GLU A 18 -25.86 -19.55 24.47
C GLU A 18 -25.89 -18.65 23.24
N ALA A 19 -26.38 -19.13 22.09
CA ALA A 19 -26.55 -18.33 20.89
C ALA A 19 -27.53 -17.16 21.14
N SER A 20 -28.67 -17.41 21.80
CA SER A 20 -29.64 -16.36 22.11
C SER A 20 -29.05 -15.29 23.04
N SER A 21 -28.26 -15.70 24.04
CA SER A 21 -27.54 -14.79 24.93
C SER A 21 -26.49 -13.96 24.18
N ALA A 22 -25.65 -14.60 23.36
CA ALA A 22 -24.61 -13.95 22.58
C ALA A 22 -25.19 -12.98 21.53
N ILE A 23 -26.32 -13.34 20.91
CA ILE A 23 -27.04 -12.45 19.99
C ILE A 23 -27.57 -11.23 20.75
N SER A 24 -28.15 -11.41 21.93
CA SER A 24 -28.62 -10.30 22.75
C SER A 24 -27.49 -9.34 23.14
N GLU A 25 -26.34 -9.88 23.55
CA GLU A 25 -25.14 -9.10 23.85
C GLU A 25 -24.63 -8.35 22.61
N TRP A 26 -24.51 -9.04 21.46
CA TRP A 26 -24.07 -8.45 20.21
C TRP A 26 -25.01 -7.32 19.74
N CYS A 27 -26.33 -7.53 19.82
CA CYS A 27 -27.33 -6.51 19.52
C CYS A 27 -27.22 -5.31 20.48
N GLY A 28 -26.96 -5.56 21.77
CA GLY A 28 -26.72 -4.50 22.75
C GLY A 28 -25.45 -3.69 22.48
N LEU A 29 -24.37 -4.35 22.04
CA LEU A 29 -23.09 -3.70 21.72
C LEU A 29 -23.12 -2.91 20.40
N THR A 30 -23.87 -3.38 19.42
CA THR A 30 -23.90 -2.79 18.07
C THR A 30 -25.11 -1.87 17.84
N GLY A 31 -26.21 -2.06 18.58
CA GLY A 31 -27.49 -1.41 18.32
C GLY A 31 -28.17 -1.88 17.03
N LEU A 32 -27.68 -2.95 16.41
CA LEU A 32 -28.18 -3.48 15.14
C LEU A 32 -28.99 -4.77 15.37
N PRO A 33 -29.96 -5.07 14.50
CA PRO A 33 -30.63 -6.37 14.51
C PRO A 33 -29.65 -7.48 14.09
N SER A 34 -29.89 -8.70 14.59
CA SER A 34 -29.07 -9.87 14.27
C SER A 34 -29.01 -10.12 12.76
N PRO A 35 -27.81 -10.12 12.14
CA PRO A 35 -27.68 -10.36 10.71
C PRO A 35 -27.79 -11.86 10.36
N SER A 36 -27.72 -12.17 9.06
CA SER A 36 -27.73 -13.57 8.61
C SER A 36 -26.60 -14.39 9.23
N THR A 37 -26.92 -15.58 9.73
CA THR A 37 -25.93 -16.53 10.28
C THR A 37 -24.98 -17.09 9.23
N SER A 38 -25.34 -17.01 7.94
CA SER A 38 -24.52 -17.50 6.83
C SER A 38 -23.37 -16.56 6.42
N VAL A 39 -23.32 -15.34 6.95
CA VAL A 39 -22.33 -14.32 6.54
C VAL A 39 -21.63 -13.75 7.76
N GLN A 40 -20.52 -14.38 8.17
CA GLN A 40 -19.71 -13.95 9.32
C GLN A 40 -19.30 -12.47 9.25
N LYS A 41 -18.97 -11.97 8.06
CA LYS A 41 -18.57 -10.56 7.85
C LYS A 41 -19.59 -9.54 8.37
N LEU A 42 -20.89 -9.86 8.35
CA LEU A 42 -21.94 -8.96 8.86
C LEU A 42 -21.94 -8.87 10.39
N TRP A 43 -21.49 -9.93 11.07
CA TRP A 43 -21.33 -9.97 12.53
C TRP A 43 -20.07 -9.21 12.97
N ASP A 44 -18.99 -9.31 12.19
CA ASP A 44 -17.68 -8.76 12.56
C ASP A 44 -17.57 -7.25 12.29
N ILE A 45 -18.04 -6.76 11.13
CA ILE A 45 -17.84 -5.36 10.70
C ILE A 45 -18.26 -4.34 11.76
N PRO A 46 -19.46 -4.41 12.38
CA PRO A 46 -19.88 -3.41 13.35
C PRO A 46 -18.96 -3.33 14.57
N LEU A 47 -18.51 -4.48 15.06
CA LEU A 47 -17.58 -4.57 16.18
C LEU A 47 -16.19 -4.06 15.80
N VAL A 48 -15.69 -4.46 14.62
CA VAL A 48 -14.39 -4.00 14.09
C VAL A 48 -14.39 -2.48 13.92
N ASN A 49 -15.46 -1.89 13.36
CA ASN A 49 -15.59 -0.44 13.20
C ASN A 49 -15.59 0.26 14.56
N ARG A 50 -16.31 -0.27 15.56
CA ARG A 50 -16.32 0.29 16.91
C ARG A 50 -14.94 0.26 17.57
N VAL A 51 -14.22 -0.85 17.43
CA VAL A 51 -12.84 -0.99 17.93
C VAL A 51 -11.92 -0.02 17.20
N TRP A 52 -12.06 0.09 15.88
CA TRP A 52 -11.32 1.03 15.04
C TRP A 52 -11.54 2.47 15.50
N ASP A 53 -12.78 2.91 15.69
CA ASP A 53 -13.11 4.27 16.14
C ASP A 53 -12.54 4.57 17.53
N LYS A 54 -12.54 3.58 18.43
CA LYS A 54 -11.90 3.69 19.76
C LYS A 54 -10.38 3.84 19.65
N ILE A 55 -9.74 3.04 18.80
CA ILE A 55 -8.29 3.11 18.59
C ILE A 55 -7.93 4.44 17.94
N ILE A 56 -8.62 4.83 16.87
CA ILE A 56 -8.34 6.08 16.16
C ILE A 56 -8.60 7.29 17.05
N SER A 57 -9.68 7.34 17.82
CA SER A 57 -9.95 8.49 18.70
C SER A 57 -8.88 8.69 19.78
N SER A 58 -8.39 7.60 20.39
CA SER A 58 -7.34 7.63 21.42
C SER A 58 -5.91 7.71 20.89
N ALA A 59 -5.70 7.44 19.59
CA ALA A 59 -4.38 7.40 18.99
C ALA A 59 -3.71 8.79 18.88
N SER A 60 -2.38 8.78 18.98
CA SER A 60 -1.52 9.92 18.67
C SER A 60 -1.67 10.35 17.19
N VAL A 61 -1.28 11.58 16.86
CA VAL A 61 -1.25 12.08 15.46
C VAL A 61 -0.48 11.11 14.54
N ARG A 62 0.65 10.61 15.04
CA ARG A 62 1.51 9.62 14.37
C ARG A 62 0.75 8.32 14.12
N ASP A 63 0.16 7.74 15.17
CA ASP A 63 -0.52 6.46 15.06
C ASP A 63 -1.77 6.57 14.20
N LYS A 64 -2.48 7.71 14.22
CA LYS A 64 -3.57 7.97 13.29
C LYS A 64 -3.10 7.92 11.85
N ALA A 65 -2.02 8.64 11.50
CA ALA A 65 -1.47 8.63 10.15
C ALA A 65 -1.00 7.22 9.74
N ARG A 66 -0.35 6.49 10.65
CA ARG A 66 0.10 5.10 10.42
C ARG A 66 -1.08 4.16 10.19
N LEU A 67 -2.06 4.17 11.10
CA LEU A 67 -3.25 3.33 11.04
C LEU A 67 -4.02 3.58 9.74
N GLN A 68 -4.24 4.85 9.37
CA GLN A 68 -4.84 5.21 8.08
C GLN A 68 -4.01 4.72 6.88
N ALA A 69 -2.69 4.82 6.94
CA ALA A 69 -1.83 4.32 5.86
C ALA A 69 -1.94 2.79 5.71
N VAL A 70 -1.98 2.04 6.81
CA VAL A 70 -2.09 0.58 6.77
C VAL A 70 -3.51 0.08 6.54
N SER A 71 -4.55 0.88 6.77
CA SER A 71 -5.93 0.49 6.47
C SER A 71 -6.29 0.62 4.98
N LEU A 72 -5.41 1.22 4.17
CA LEU A 72 -5.60 1.29 2.73
C LEU A 72 -5.71 -0.13 2.15
N LYS A 73 -6.67 -0.31 1.24
CA LYS A 73 -6.82 -1.55 0.50
C LYS A 73 -5.48 -1.92 -0.17
N GLU A 74 -5.09 -3.18 -0.07
CA GLU A 74 -3.83 -3.73 -0.58
C GLU A 74 -2.52 -3.27 0.11
N SER A 75 -2.56 -2.45 1.17
CA SER A 75 -1.36 -1.97 1.89
C SER A 75 -0.46 -3.11 2.44
N GLY A 76 -1.08 -4.27 2.70
CA GLY A 76 -0.48 -5.47 3.27
C GLY A 76 -0.37 -6.64 2.29
N SER A 77 -0.74 -6.49 1.01
CA SER A 77 -0.81 -7.63 0.07
C SER A 77 0.53 -8.30 -0.18
N TRP A 78 1.63 -7.55 0.01
CA TRP A 78 2.99 -8.07 -0.04
C TRP A 78 3.27 -9.16 1.01
N LEU A 79 2.54 -9.21 2.13
CA LEU A 79 2.66 -10.28 3.14
C LEU A 79 2.19 -11.64 2.61
N ASN A 80 1.33 -11.64 1.59
CA ASN A 80 0.83 -12.84 0.93
C ASN A 80 1.53 -13.11 -0.40
N ALA A 81 2.51 -12.29 -0.78
CA ALA A 81 3.25 -12.46 -2.03
C ALA A 81 4.31 -13.55 -1.87
N PHE A 82 4.48 -14.39 -2.89
CA PHE A 82 5.57 -15.35 -2.92
C PHE A 82 6.92 -14.62 -3.04
N PRO A 83 7.90 -14.91 -2.17
CA PRO A 83 9.23 -14.30 -2.24
C PRO A 83 10.04 -14.99 -3.35
N ILE A 84 10.19 -14.31 -4.50
CA ILE A 84 10.85 -14.83 -5.70
C ILE A 84 12.05 -13.94 -6.04
N PRO A 85 13.28 -14.29 -5.61
CA PRO A 85 14.47 -13.46 -5.81
C PRO A 85 14.72 -13.07 -7.28
N SER A 86 14.41 -13.95 -8.23
CA SER A 86 14.59 -13.69 -9.67
C SER A 86 13.67 -12.60 -10.21
N LEU A 87 12.58 -12.26 -9.52
CA LEU A 87 11.67 -11.17 -9.88
C LEU A 87 11.95 -9.89 -9.08
N GLY A 88 12.99 -9.87 -8.24
CA GLY A 88 13.35 -8.70 -7.44
C GLY A 88 12.33 -8.34 -6.34
N ASN A 89 11.38 -9.23 -6.04
CA ASN A 89 10.35 -9.01 -5.00
C ASN A 89 10.70 -9.65 -3.64
N PHE A 90 11.90 -10.24 -3.52
CA PHE A 90 12.39 -10.83 -2.28
C PHE A 90 12.85 -9.73 -1.31
N LEU A 91 12.26 -9.68 -0.12
CA LEU A 91 12.69 -8.82 0.97
C LEU A 91 13.64 -9.61 1.88
N ASP A 92 14.84 -9.08 2.12
CA ASP A 92 15.73 -9.62 3.15
C ASP A 92 15.16 -9.41 4.57
N ASP A 93 15.72 -10.12 5.55
CA ASP A 93 15.26 -10.11 6.94
C ASP A 93 15.17 -8.70 7.55
N ASN A 94 16.11 -7.81 7.25
CA ASN A 94 16.09 -6.45 7.77
C ASN A 94 15.04 -5.61 7.07
N CYS A 95 14.91 -5.71 5.75
CA CYS A 95 13.84 -5.05 5.01
C CYS A 95 12.45 -5.51 5.48
N LEU A 96 12.27 -6.81 5.71
CA LEU A 96 11.04 -7.38 6.25
C LEU A 96 10.78 -6.85 7.67
N ARG A 97 11.77 -6.94 8.57
CA ARG A 97 11.67 -6.44 9.96
C ARG A 97 11.28 -4.97 10.00
N ILE A 98 11.96 -4.12 9.24
CA ILE A 98 11.69 -2.68 9.19
C ILE A 98 10.28 -2.43 8.63
N SER A 99 9.90 -3.13 7.55
CA SER A 99 8.59 -2.99 6.91
C SER A 99 7.42 -3.39 7.81
N VAL A 100 7.59 -4.42 8.63
CA VAL A 100 6.60 -4.85 9.62
C VAL A 100 6.57 -3.87 10.80
N ALA A 101 7.73 -3.50 11.35
CA ALA A 101 7.81 -2.59 12.48
C ALA A 101 7.21 -1.21 12.18
N LEU A 102 7.44 -0.65 10.99
CA LEU A 102 6.80 0.60 10.54
C LEU A 102 5.27 0.49 10.52
N ARG A 103 4.73 -0.67 10.13
CA ARG A 103 3.28 -0.91 10.07
C ARG A 103 2.68 -1.10 11.45
N LEU A 104 3.39 -1.77 12.36
CA LEU A 104 2.97 -1.99 13.74
C LEU A 104 3.17 -0.76 14.64
N GLY A 105 4.03 0.19 14.23
CA GLY A 105 4.45 1.29 15.08
C GLY A 105 5.46 0.86 16.15
N ALA A 106 6.20 -0.21 15.88
CA ALA A 106 7.21 -0.76 16.79
C ALA A 106 8.52 0.02 16.70
N GLU A 107 9.36 -0.13 17.73
CA GLU A 107 10.70 0.44 17.75
C GLU A 107 11.59 -0.22 16.69
N LEU A 108 12.28 0.60 15.90
CA LEU A 108 13.09 0.17 14.76
C LEU A 108 14.57 0.08 15.11
N CYS A 109 15.05 1.07 15.85
CA CYS A 109 16.46 1.32 16.10
C CYS A 109 16.63 2.19 17.35
N CYS A 110 17.85 2.30 17.87
CA CYS A 110 18.18 3.30 18.88
C CYS A 110 18.15 4.71 18.26
N SER A 111 17.87 5.73 19.06
CA SER A 111 17.92 7.12 18.57
C SER A 111 19.32 7.47 18.07
N TYR A 112 19.38 8.14 16.91
CA TYR A 112 20.64 8.51 16.27
C TYR A 112 20.50 9.80 15.45
N LYS A 113 21.64 10.38 15.06
CA LYS A 113 21.69 11.57 14.20
C LYS A 113 21.85 11.18 12.74
N CYS A 114 20.91 11.57 11.89
CA CYS A 114 20.99 11.31 10.46
C CYS A 114 22.10 12.16 9.80
N ILE A 115 22.57 11.74 8.61
CA ILE A 115 23.57 12.44 7.80
C ILE A 115 23.11 13.87 7.40
N CYS A 116 21.80 14.12 7.36
CA CYS A 116 21.27 15.46 7.15
C CYS A 116 21.30 16.36 8.40
N GLY A 117 21.68 15.81 9.56
CA GLY A 117 21.75 16.50 10.84
C GLY A 117 20.51 16.37 11.72
N THR A 118 19.40 15.81 11.20
CA THR A 118 18.15 15.61 11.95
C THR A 118 18.28 14.46 12.95
N GLU A 119 17.75 14.65 14.15
CA GLU A 119 17.64 13.58 15.14
C GLU A 119 16.50 12.61 14.77
N VAL A 120 16.81 11.33 14.83
CA VAL A 120 15.90 10.24 14.51
C VAL A 120 15.57 9.51 15.81
N ASP A 121 14.29 9.43 16.13
CA ASP A 121 13.80 8.73 17.33
C ASP A 121 13.84 7.20 17.16
N VAL A 122 13.47 6.47 18.23
CA VAL A 122 13.49 5.00 18.23
C VAL A 122 12.59 4.35 17.18
N TYR A 123 11.60 5.11 16.70
CA TYR A 123 10.68 4.70 15.65
C TYR A 123 11.11 5.19 14.27
N GLY A 124 12.35 5.69 14.12
CA GLY A 124 12.88 6.20 12.87
C GLY A 124 12.44 7.63 12.51
N HIS A 125 12.00 8.41 13.51
CA HIS A 125 11.17 9.64 13.43
C HIS A 125 10.23 9.66 12.22
N HIS A 126 9.54 8.53 12.07
CA HIS A 126 8.39 8.30 11.19
C HIS A 126 8.67 8.55 9.73
N GLY A 127 9.70 7.84 9.29
CA GLY A 127 10.11 7.73 7.90
C GLY A 127 11.11 8.80 7.49
N HIS A 128 11.81 9.44 8.44
CA HIS A 128 12.97 10.26 8.09
C HIS A 128 13.99 9.46 7.24
N GLY A 129 14.24 8.19 7.57
CA GLY A 129 15.03 7.30 6.71
C GLY A 129 14.42 7.07 5.32
N LEU A 130 13.10 7.20 5.18
CA LEU A 130 12.33 7.05 3.94
C LEU A 130 12.04 8.39 3.22
N SER A 131 12.29 9.54 3.83
CA SER A 131 11.93 10.85 3.29
C SER A 131 13.10 11.82 3.23
N CYS A 132 14.21 11.50 3.92
CA CYS A 132 15.42 12.31 3.91
C CYS A 132 16.02 12.38 2.51
N ASN A 133 16.26 13.59 2.03
CA ASN A 133 16.88 13.84 0.72
C ASN A 133 18.34 13.36 0.64
N LYS A 134 19.02 13.22 1.78
CA LYS A 134 20.39 12.68 1.84
C LYS A 134 20.42 11.16 2.08
N SER A 135 19.26 10.50 2.19
CA SER A 135 19.21 9.05 2.30
C SER A 135 19.49 8.41 0.94
N SER A 136 20.40 7.44 0.90
CA SER A 136 20.70 6.66 -0.31
C SER A 136 19.52 5.78 -0.75
N GLY A 137 18.58 5.49 0.16
CA GLY A 137 17.45 4.58 -0.05
C GLY A 137 16.24 5.14 -0.81
N ARG A 138 16.23 6.44 -1.17
CA ARG A 138 15.07 7.03 -1.87
C ARG A 138 15.00 6.61 -3.34
N TYR A 139 16.12 6.69 -4.03
CA TYR A 139 16.20 6.32 -5.44
C TYR A 139 16.05 4.81 -5.63
N THR A 140 16.63 3.99 -4.75
CA THR A 140 16.53 2.52 -4.84
C THR A 140 15.11 2.02 -4.71
N ARG A 141 14.24 2.63 -3.90
CA ARG A 141 12.81 2.22 -3.82
C ARG A 141 12.03 2.55 -5.09
N HIS A 142 12.25 3.74 -5.63
CA HIS A 142 11.62 4.15 -6.89
C HIS A 142 12.08 3.25 -8.04
N SER A 143 13.39 3.04 -8.18
CA SER A 143 13.96 2.12 -9.16
C SER A 143 13.47 0.68 -8.95
N ALA A 144 13.43 0.16 -7.72
CA ALA A 144 12.93 -1.19 -7.46
C ALA A 144 11.46 -1.37 -7.88
N ILE A 145 10.60 -0.38 -7.62
CA ILE A 145 9.19 -0.43 -8.03
C ILE A 145 9.06 -0.27 -9.55
N ASN A 146 9.81 0.65 -10.15
CA ASN A 146 9.78 0.87 -11.58
C ASN A 146 10.31 -0.33 -12.37
N ASP A 147 11.49 -0.82 -12.01
CA ASP A 147 12.22 -1.84 -12.76
C ASP A 147 11.71 -3.25 -12.41
N GLY A 148 11.47 -3.53 -11.12
CA GLY A 148 11.03 -4.85 -10.66
C GLY A 148 9.53 -5.11 -10.85
N ASN A 149 8.68 -4.14 -10.50
CA ASN A 149 7.22 -4.34 -10.56
C ASN A 149 6.63 -3.87 -11.88
N VAL A 150 6.78 -2.59 -12.22
CA VAL A 150 6.08 -2.02 -13.38
C VAL A 150 6.65 -2.56 -14.68
N GLN A 151 7.96 -2.47 -14.86
CA GLN A 151 8.63 -2.99 -16.03
C GLN A 151 8.54 -4.51 -16.10
N GLY A 152 8.78 -5.24 -15.01
CA GLY A 152 8.63 -6.71 -14.98
C GLY A 152 7.22 -7.19 -15.34
N ILE A 153 6.16 -6.55 -14.83
CA ILE A 153 4.77 -6.87 -15.20
C ILE A 153 4.50 -6.52 -16.66
N LEU A 154 4.95 -5.35 -17.14
CA LEU A 154 4.77 -4.97 -18.54
C LEU A 154 5.52 -5.92 -19.48
N GLU A 155 6.74 -6.32 -19.15
CA GLU A 155 7.51 -7.33 -19.89
C GLU A 155 6.76 -8.66 -19.95
N LEU A 156 6.20 -9.14 -18.84
CA LEU A 156 5.41 -10.36 -18.83
C LEU A 156 4.17 -10.25 -19.72
N VAL A 157 3.42 -9.16 -19.60
CA VAL A 157 2.20 -8.90 -20.39
C VAL A 157 2.52 -8.78 -21.89
N ILE A 158 3.68 -8.23 -22.24
CA ILE A 158 4.12 -8.03 -23.62
C ILE A 158 4.84 -9.27 -24.19
N SER A 159 5.45 -10.11 -23.35
CA SER A 159 6.23 -11.31 -23.72
C SER A 159 5.42 -12.41 -24.41
N ILE A 160 4.11 -12.21 -24.60
CA ILE A 160 3.30 -12.95 -25.58
C ILE A 160 3.79 -12.66 -27.03
N SER A 161 4.67 -11.67 -27.23
CA SER A 161 5.32 -11.35 -28.51
C SER A 161 6.84 -11.63 -28.47
N PRO A 162 7.43 -12.39 -29.41
CA PRO A 162 8.81 -12.91 -29.28
C PRO A 162 9.98 -11.92 -29.45
N ARG A 163 9.78 -10.59 -29.36
CA ARG A 163 10.77 -9.62 -29.89
C ARG A 163 11.06 -8.35 -29.08
N THR A 164 10.72 -8.29 -27.80
CA THR A 164 10.55 -7.00 -27.10
C THR A 164 11.44 -6.75 -25.88
N LYS A 165 12.50 -7.53 -25.64
CA LYS A 165 13.46 -7.23 -24.56
C LYS A 165 14.17 -5.87 -24.72
N GLU A 166 14.28 -5.36 -25.95
CA GLU A 166 14.94 -4.08 -26.26
C GLU A 166 13.98 -2.87 -26.27
N SER A 167 12.70 -3.07 -25.92
CA SER A 167 11.62 -2.14 -26.28
C SER A 167 11.12 -1.19 -25.19
N ILE A 168 11.81 -1.12 -24.05
CA ILE A 168 11.27 -0.43 -22.86
C ILE A 168 12.02 0.86 -22.50
N GLN A 169 13.21 1.09 -23.06
CA GLN A 169 13.90 2.37 -22.89
C GLN A 169 14.61 2.79 -24.17
N ARG A 170 14.12 3.85 -24.81
CA ARG A 170 15.02 4.78 -25.51
C ARG A 170 15.18 6.04 -24.65
N PRO A 171 16.41 6.53 -24.43
CA PRO A 171 16.60 7.93 -24.08
C PRO A 171 16.11 8.76 -25.27
N GLY A 172 15.11 9.64 -25.09
CA GLY A 172 14.66 10.48 -26.21
C GLY A 172 13.40 11.31 -26.00
N LEU A 173 12.52 10.98 -25.05
CA LEU A 173 11.42 11.87 -24.68
C LEU A 173 11.84 12.75 -23.49
N CYS A 174 12.62 13.78 -23.80
CA CYS A 174 12.80 14.91 -22.92
C CYS A 174 11.95 16.06 -23.47
N ARG A 175 11.13 16.65 -22.60
CA ARG A 175 10.51 17.95 -22.90
C ARG A 175 11.59 19.03 -22.97
N ASP A 176 11.24 20.17 -23.56
CA ASP A 176 12.08 21.37 -23.55
C ASP A 176 12.39 21.87 -22.12
N ASP A 177 11.57 21.49 -21.12
CA ASP A 177 11.78 21.76 -19.70
C ASP A 177 12.64 20.69 -18.98
N GLY A 178 13.25 19.76 -19.72
CA GLY A 178 14.13 18.72 -19.20
C GLY A 178 13.43 17.59 -18.44
N LYS A 179 12.10 17.58 -18.36
CA LYS A 179 11.33 16.52 -17.70
C LYS A 179 11.15 15.32 -18.64
N ARG A 180 11.15 14.12 -18.05
CA ARG A 180 10.92 12.83 -18.72
C ARG A 180 10.00 11.93 -17.89
N PRO A 181 9.22 11.05 -18.50
CA PRO A 181 8.55 9.96 -17.77
C PRO A 181 9.57 8.93 -17.27
N ASP A 182 9.16 8.11 -16.31
CA ASP A 182 9.96 6.97 -15.85
C ASP A 182 10.14 5.92 -16.94
N GLY A 183 9.09 5.62 -17.70
CA GLY A 183 9.16 4.67 -18.80
C GLY A 183 8.03 4.81 -19.82
N MET A 184 8.27 4.19 -20.98
CA MET A 184 7.34 4.15 -22.09
C MET A 184 7.54 2.87 -22.90
N LEU A 185 6.44 2.27 -23.36
CA LEU A 185 6.50 1.17 -24.33
C LEU A 185 6.82 1.70 -25.72
N LEU A 186 7.81 1.12 -26.39
CA LEU A 186 8.06 1.42 -27.81
C LEU A 186 6.98 0.83 -28.73
N ILE A 187 6.29 -0.23 -28.30
CA ILE A 187 5.18 -0.80 -29.05
C ILE A 187 3.85 -0.09 -28.71
N PRO A 188 2.95 0.10 -29.69
CA PRO A 188 1.62 0.64 -29.43
C PRO A 188 0.85 -0.23 -28.43
N TRP A 189 0.33 0.40 -27.38
CA TRP A 189 -0.52 -0.25 -26.38
C TRP A 189 -1.98 -0.27 -26.80
N LYS A 190 -2.51 0.88 -27.25
CA LYS A 190 -3.91 1.01 -27.65
C LYS A 190 -4.09 2.09 -28.71
N ARG A 191 -4.77 1.76 -29.81
CA ARG A 191 -5.07 2.68 -30.93
C ARG A 191 -3.82 3.40 -31.47
N GLY A 192 -2.72 2.66 -31.66
CA GLY A 192 -1.46 3.23 -32.14
C GLY A 192 -0.68 4.06 -31.12
N LYS A 193 -1.18 4.25 -29.89
CA LYS A 193 -0.51 5.05 -28.85
C LYS A 193 0.31 4.17 -27.91
N ALA A 194 1.52 4.63 -27.58
CA ALA A 194 2.38 4.05 -26.56
C ALA A 194 1.76 4.19 -25.16
N LEU A 195 2.06 3.24 -24.27
CA LEU A 195 1.83 3.39 -22.84
C LEU A 195 3.01 4.15 -22.24
N ILE A 196 2.72 5.23 -21.51
CA ILE A 196 3.69 6.00 -20.74
C ILE A 196 3.30 5.89 -19.27
N TRP A 197 4.28 5.72 -18.38
CA TRP A 197 4.05 5.69 -16.95
C TRP A 197 5.07 6.52 -16.17
N ASP A 198 4.66 6.88 -14.96
CA ASP A 198 5.46 7.52 -13.94
C ASP A 198 5.12 6.83 -12.63
N VAL A 199 6.13 6.32 -11.94
CA VAL A 199 5.99 5.74 -10.60
C VAL A 199 6.15 6.88 -9.61
N THR A 200 5.42 6.83 -8.50
CA THR A 200 5.64 7.80 -7.43
C THR A 200 5.51 7.11 -6.10
N CYS A 201 6.56 7.23 -5.28
CA CYS A 201 6.62 6.64 -3.96
C CYS A 201 6.71 7.76 -2.93
N VAL A 202 5.75 7.81 -2.02
CA VAL A 202 5.70 8.79 -0.94
C VAL A 202 5.55 8.13 0.40
N ASP A 203 6.15 8.75 1.40
CA ASP A 203 6.02 8.35 2.78
C ASP A 203 4.85 9.10 3.42
N SER A 204 3.79 8.37 3.77
CA SER A 204 2.61 8.92 4.45
C SER A 204 2.93 9.50 5.82
N LEU A 205 4.03 9.05 6.43
CA LEU A 205 4.48 9.50 7.73
C LEU A 205 5.47 10.66 7.68
N ALA A 206 5.92 11.08 6.49
CA ALA A 206 6.78 12.25 6.35
C ALA A 206 6.07 13.52 6.88
N ASP A 207 6.81 14.44 7.49
CA ASP A 207 6.26 15.65 8.12
C ASP A 207 5.35 16.46 7.18
N SER A 208 5.70 16.53 5.90
CA SER A 208 4.90 17.22 4.88
C SER A 208 3.54 16.58 4.60
N ASN A 209 3.38 15.29 4.91
CA ASN A 209 2.21 14.47 4.58
C ASN A 209 1.42 14.05 5.82
N LYS A 210 1.96 14.17 7.04
CA LYS A 210 1.31 13.71 8.29
C LYS A 210 -0.10 14.28 8.43
N VAL A 211 -0.27 15.58 8.24
CA VAL A 211 -1.56 16.26 8.42
C VAL A 211 -2.62 15.78 7.43
N SER A 212 -2.25 15.54 6.17
CA SER A 212 -3.19 15.03 5.17
C SER A 212 -3.47 13.53 5.37
N SER A 213 -2.46 12.75 5.76
CA SER A 213 -2.55 11.29 5.96
C SER A 213 -3.43 10.88 7.14
N ILE A 214 -3.65 11.76 8.12
CA ILE A 214 -4.59 11.50 9.23
C ILE A 214 -6.04 11.46 8.74
N LYS A 215 -6.38 12.20 7.68
CA LYS A 215 -7.77 12.41 7.25
C LYS A 215 -8.38 11.17 6.64
N ALA A 216 -7.62 10.48 5.80
CA ALA A 216 -8.07 9.29 5.11
C ALA A 216 -6.90 8.44 4.59
N ALA A 217 -7.12 7.13 4.55
CA ALA A 217 -6.23 6.17 3.95
C ALA A 217 -5.86 6.56 2.50
N GLY A 218 -4.57 6.48 2.16
CA GLY A 218 -4.09 6.75 0.81
C GLY A 218 -3.99 8.23 0.41
N THR A 219 -4.31 9.18 1.29
CA THR A 219 -4.30 10.62 0.96
C THR A 219 -2.95 11.08 0.42
N ALA A 220 -1.83 10.71 1.07
CA ALA A 220 -0.48 11.06 0.61
C ALA A 220 -0.21 10.56 -0.81
N ALA A 221 -0.55 9.30 -1.10
CA ALA A 221 -0.35 8.70 -2.42
C ALA A 221 -1.19 9.41 -3.48
N PHE A 222 -2.45 9.72 -3.19
CA PHE A 222 -3.34 10.45 -4.10
C PHE A 222 -2.89 11.89 -4.37
N GLU A 223 -2.43 12.60 -3.35
CA GLU A 223 -1.87 13.94 -3.51
C GLU A 223 -0.58 13.93 -4.34
N ALA A 224 0.26 12.90 -4.17
CA ALA A 224 1.46 12.70 -4.96
C ALA A 224 1.13 12.36 -6.42
N GLU A 225 0.19 11.44 -6.64
CA GLU A 225 -0.30 11.09 -7.97
C GLU A 225 -0.85 12.31 -8.72
N LYS A 226 -1.64 13.17 -8.06
CA LYS A 226 -2.13 14.41 -8.66
C LYS A 226 -1.01 15.34 -9.11
N LYS A 227 0.11 15.39 -8.38
CA LYS A 227 1.28 16.19 -8.76
C LYS A 227 1.99 15.57 -9.98
N SER A 228 2.16 14.25 -10.00
CA SER A 228 2.81 13.53 -11.11
C SER A 228 1.95 13.50 -12.38
N ALA A 229 0.63 13.34 -12.25
CA ALA A 229 -0.31 13.32 -13.37
C ALA A 229 -0.33 14.63 -14.18
N LYS A 230 -0.03 15.77 -13.54
CA LYS A 230 0.17 17.05 -14.24
C LYS A 230 1.35 16.98 -15.21
N ASN A 231 2.40 16.24 -14.88
CA ASN A 231 3.53 16.02 -15.77
C ASN A 231 3.14 15.08 -16.92
N ILE A 232 2.41 13.99 -16.65
CA ILE A 232 1.97 13.00 -17.65
C ILE A 232 0.98 13.58 -18.67
N ASN A 233 -0.03 14.34 -18.23
CA ASN A 233 -1.09 14.83 -19.11
C ASN A 233 -0.58 15.77 -20.21
N VAL A 234 0.55 16.45 -20.00
CA VAL A 234 1.20 17.25 -21.05
C VAL A 234 1.70 16.38 -22.21
N TRP A 235 2.10 15.14 -21.95
CA TRP A 235 2.51 14.20 -23.00
C TRP A 235 1.33 13.67 -23.83
N LYS A 236 0.11 13.67 -23.27
CA LYS A 236 -1.11 13.33 -24.03
C LYS A 236 -1.47 14.42 -25.04
N THR A 237 -1.11 15.67 -24.76
CA THR A 237 -1.37 16.83 -25.64
C THR A 237 -0.25 17.08 -26.65
N SER A 238 1.00 16.72 -26.32
CA SER A 238 2.16 16.88 -27.21
C SER A 238 2.35 15.72 -28.21
N SER A 239 1.44 14.75 -28.25
CA SER A 239 1.53 13.59 -29.16
C SER A 239 1.22 13.91 -30.63
N SER A 240 1.29 15.17 -31.05
CA SER A 240 1.61 15.53 -32.43
C SER A 240 3.12 15.35 -32.61
N LEU A 241 3.57 14.10 -32.62
CA LEU A 241 4.96 13.78 -32.93
C LEU A 241 5.24 14.28 -34.35
N CYS A 242 6.13 15.25 -34.46
CA CYS A 242 6.79 15.60 -35.71
C CYS A 242 7.35 14.31 -36.34
N HIS A 243 6.96 14.07 -37.59
CA HIS A 243 7.64 13.12 -38.47
C HIS A 243 9.03 13.62 -38.85
#